data_AF-A0A800CJ26-F1
#
_entry.id   AF-A0A800CJ26-F1
#
_cell.length_a   1.000
_cell.length_b   1.000
_cell.length_c   1.000
_cell.angle_alpha   90.00
_cell.angle_beta   90.00
_cell.angle_gamma   90.00
#
_symmetry.space_group_name_H-M   'P 1'
#
loop_
_entity.id
_entity.type
_entity.pdbx_description
1 polymer ?
#
loop_
_entity_poly.entity_id
_entity_poly.type
_entity_poly.pdbx_seq_one_letter_code
_entity_poly.pdbx_strand_id
1 'polypeptide(L)'
;MSYGEPRWPFANPVPPGQTVEMNVTLQAPAQPGNYKLIWDVVQEQVTWFGAKNNSFAVSRVTVTPGVQQPPPTPAAAPTPAWEYSLPIPDRRTLWLTALTLWQERPFLGIGPDNFRLTYSRALGATSWNETIHSNNWYVETAVSLGIIGSLVVFSGMAWLGIDIVRTLRDKTISIWQIAVAAGLLSFFIHGMLDFFLLFNATGLLFWLLLGLWLTMRYFPPQSAPRAQR
;
A
#
# COMPACT_ATOMS: atom_id res chain seq x y z
N MET A 1 -24.39 -7.28 -0.21
CA MET A 1 -23.92 -8.63 -0.61
C MET A 1 -22.43 -8.52 -0.81
N SER A 2 -21.63 -9.11 0.07
CA SER A 2 -20.17 -9.08 -0.05
C SER A 2 -19.75 -10.08 -1.12
N TYR A 3 -19.09 -9.61 -2.18
CA TYR A 3 -18.47 -10.45 -3.21
C TYR A 3 -17.17 -11.07 -2.66
N GLY A 4 -17.27 -11.87 -1.60
CA GLY A 4 -16.16 -12.70 -1.17
C GLY A 4 -16.10 -13.94 -2.05
N GLU A 5 -14.99 -14.16 -2.75
CA GLU A 5 -14.71 -15.46 -3.35
C GLU A 5 -14.81 -16.55 -2.26
N PRO A 6 -15.45 -17.70 -2.52
CA PRO A 6 -15.57 -18.76 -1.54
C PRO A 6 -14.19 -19.32 -1.17
N ARG A 7 -13.98 -19.58 0.14
CA ARG A 7 -12.70 -20.06 0.69
C ARG A 7 -12.92 -21.26 1.59
N TRP A 8 -11.90 -22.12 1.63
CA TRP A 8 -11.88 -23.32 2.46
C TRP A 8 -10.58 -23.35 3.27
N PRO A 9 -10.63 -23.20 4.60
CA PRO A 9 -9.43 -23.24 5.43
C PRO A 9 -8.83 -24.65 5.47
N PHE A 10 -7.51 -24.74 5.56
CA PHE A 10 -6.85 -25.99 5.92
C PHE A 10 -7.15 -26.33 7.39
N ALA A 11 -7.29 -27.63 7.68
CA ALA A 11 -7.53 -28.09 9.05
C ALA A 11 -6.35 -27.79 10.00
N ASN A 12 -5.12 -27.79 9.46
CA ASN A 12 -3.89 -27.47 10.18
C ASN A 12 -2.96 -26.65 9.26
N PRO A 13 -2.01 -25.86 9.82
CA PRO A 13 -0.97 -25.22 9.02
C PRO A 13 -0.19 -26.24 8.19
N VAL A 14 0.10 -25.91 6.94
CA VAL A 14 0.86 -26.77 6.02
C VAL A 14 2.33 -26.32 6.00
N PRO A 15 3.28 -27.09 6.56
CA PRO A 15 4.69 -26.72 6.55
C PRO A 15 5.33 -26.78 5.15
N PRO A 16 6.49 -26.13 4.93
CA PRO A 16 7.23 -26.23 3.68
C PRO A 16 7.54 -27.69 3.31
N GLY A 17 7.25 -28.07 2.05
CA GLY A 17 7.49 -29.43 1.54
C GLY A 17 6.42 -30.46 1.91
N GLN A 18 5.38 -30.09 2.66
CA GLN A 18 4.25 -30.96 2.94
C GLN A 18 3.10 -30.77 1.94
N THR A 19 2.26 -31.80 1.87
CA THR A 19 1.07 -31.84 1.04
C THR A 19 -0.13 -32.12 1.93
N VAL A 20 -1.26 -31.48 1.64
CA VAL A 20 -2.56 -31.75 2.27
C VAL A 20 -3.58 -32.06 1.19
N GLU A 21 -4.44 -33.04 1.48
CA GLU A 21 -5.61 -33.34 0.64
C GLU A 21 -6.86 -32.78 1.31
N MET A 22 -7.75 -32.21 0.50
CA MET A 22 -8.99 -31.62 0.99
C MET A 22 -10.15 -31.95 0.06
N ASN A 23 -11.32 -32.22 0.67
CA ASN A 23 -12.56 -32.42 -0.06
C ASN A 23 -13.36 -31.12 -0.03
N VAL A 24 -13.64 -30.55 -1.21
CA VAL A 24 -14.35 -29.29 -1.37
C VAL A 24 -15.70 -29.54 -2.01
N THR A 25 -16.77 -29.10 -1.35
CA THR A 25 -18.12 -29.13 -1.91
C THR A 25 -18.41 -27.84 -2.67
N LEU A 26 -18.83 -27.98 -3.92
CA LEU A 26 -19.09 -26.86 -4.84
C LEU A 26 -20.52 -26.94 -5.36
N GLN A 27 -21.11 -25.78 -5.61
CA GLN A 27 -22.40 -25.70 -6.29
C GLN A 27 -22.18 -25.50 -7.80
N ALA A 28 -22.77 -26.38 -8.61
CA ALA A 28 -22.74 -26.23 -10.06
C ALA A 28 -23.56 -25.00 -10.51
N PRO A 29 -23.10 -24.25 -11.52
CA PRO A 29 -23.89 -23.22 -12.16
C PRO A 29 -25.23 -23.75 -12.70
N ALA A 30 -26.25 -22.88 -12.71
CA ALA A 30 -27.57 -23.24 -13.24
C ALA A 30 -27.55 -23.53 -14.76
N GLN A 31 -26.59 -22.96 -15.48
CA GLN A 31 -26.44 -23.15 -16.92
C GLN A 31 -25.53 -24.35 -17.20
N PRO A 32 -25.99 -25.36 -17.95
CA PRO A 32 -25.11 -26.42 -18.45
C PRO A 32 -23.98 -25.86 -19.31
N GLY A 33 -22.84 -26.52 -19.31
CA GLY A 33 -21.69 -26.07 -20.09
C GLY A 33 -20.35 -26.57 -19.56
N ASN A 34 -19.29 -26.17 -20.24
CA ASN A 34 -17.92 -26.45 -19.84
C ASN A 34 -17.38 -25.28 -19.01
N TYR A 35 -16.96 -25.58 -17.79
CA TYR A 35 -16.42 -24.61 -16.85
C TYR A 35 -14.98 -24.94 -16.49
N LYS A 36 -14.22 -23.90 -16.16
CA LYS A 36 -12.91 -24.01 -15.52
C LYS A 36 -13.05 -23.53 -14.09
N LEU A 37 -12.61 -24.36 -13.15
CA LEU A 37 -12.37 -23.95 -11.78
C LEU A 37 -10.91 -23.59 -11.65
N ILE A 38 -10.64 -22.39 -11.14
CA ILE A 38 -9.30 -21.89 -10.88
C ILE A 38 -9.13 -21.90 -9.37
N TRP A 39 -8.08 -22.58 -8.92
CA TRP A 39 -7.70 -22.70 -7.53
C TRP A 39 -6.43 -21.91 -7.28
N ASP A 40 -6.44 -21.10 -6.23
CA ASP A 40 -5.25 -20.42 -5.72
C ASP A 40 -5.18 -20.61 -4.20
N VAL A 41 -3.95 -20.67 -3.69
CA VAL A 41 -3.68 -20.70 -2.26
C VAL A 41 -3.46 -19.27 -1.82
N VAL A 42 -4.08 -18.91 -0.69
CA VAL A 42 -3.83 -17.62 -0.04
C VAL A 42 -3.17 -17.89 1.31
N GLN A 43 -2.02 -17.27 1.54
CA GLN A 43 -1.58 -17.00 2.90
C GLN A 43 -2.23 -15.68 3.29
N GLU A 44 -3.26 -15.79 4.13
CA GLU A 44 -4.06 -14.64 4.55
C GLU A 44 -3.17 -13.52 5.08
N GLN A 45 -3.51 -12.28 4.71
CA GLN A 45 -2.75 -11.05 5.01
C GLN A 45 -1.32 -10.98 4.43
N VAL A 46 -0.85 -12.00 3.71
CA VAL A 46 0.49 -12.02 3.12
C VAL A 46 0.42 -11.96 1.60
N THR A 47 -0.14 -12.98 0.97
CA THR A 47 -0.23 -13.04 -0.49
C THR A 47 -1.12 -14.17 -0.98
N TRP A 48 -1.71 -13.94 -2.15
CA TRP A 48 -2.08 -15.01 -3.06
C TRP A 48 -0.82 -15.61 -3.69
N PHE A 49 -0.72 -16.92 -3.77
CA PHE A 49 0.47 -17.58 -4.34
C PHE A 49 0.53 -17.37 -5.85
N GLY A 50 -0.61 -17.44 -6.53
CA GLY A 50 -0.72 -17.11 -7.96
C GLY A 50 -0.24 -15.69 -8.28
N ALA A 51 -0.42 -14.72 -7.37
CA ALA A 51 0.12 -13.38 -7.56
C ALA A 51 1.66 -13.30 -7.48
N LYS A 52 2.33 -14.28 -6.84
CA LYS A 52 3.80 -14.33 -6.73
C LYS A 52 4.45 -15.10 -7.86
N ASN A 53 3.81 -16.16 -8.35
CA ASN A 53 4.42 -17.10 -9.30
C ASN A 53 3.64 -17.28 -10.61
N ASN A 54 2.48 -16.63 -10.76
CA ASN A 54 1.57 -16.77 -11.89
C ASN A 54 1.15 -18.23 -12.18
N SER A 55 1.05 -19.04 -11.12
CA SER A 55 0.69 -20.46 -11.18
C SER A 55 -0.63 -20.70 -10.46
N PHE A 56 -1.56 -21.35 -11.17
CA PHE A 56 -2.88 -21.68 -10.67
C PHE A 56 -3.18 -23.14 -10.96
N ALA A 57 -3.82 -23.83 -10.03
CA ALA A 57 -4.37 -25.16 -10.32
C ALA A 57 -5.72 -24.99 -11.04
N VAL A 58 -5.94 -25.75 -12.12
CA VAL A 58 -7.16 -25.61 -12.94
C VAL A 58 -7.83 -26.96 -13.13
N SER A 59 -9.09 -27.06 -12.68
CA SER A 59 -9.96 -28.22 -12.95
C SER A 59 -10.95 -27.87 -14.06
N ARG A 60 -11.05 -28.74 -15.06
CA ARG A 60 -12.07 -28.61 -16.12
C ARG A 60 -13.26 -29.48 -15.75
N VAL A 61 -14.45 -28.90 -15.71
CA VAL A 61 -15.68 -29.60 -15.31
C VAL A 61 -16.76 -29.34 -16.35
N THR A 62 -17.50 -30.39 -16.71
CA THR A 62 -18.66 -30.29 -17.57
C THR A 62 -19.91 -30.43 -16.71
N VAL A 63 -20.74 -29.38 -16.74
CA VAL A 63 -22.06 -29.37 -16.09
C VAL A 63 -23.08 -29.84 -17.12
N THR A 64 -23.70 -30.98 -16.86
CA THR A 64 -24.76 -31.53 -17.71
C THR A 64 -26.14 -31.15 -17.18
N PRO A 65 -27.16 -31.06 -18.05
CA PRO A 65 -28.54 -30.92 -17.60
C PRO A 65 -28.94 -32.11 -16.74
N GLY A 66 -29.47 -31.85 -15.55
CA GLY A 66 -29.90 -32.89 -14.62
C GLY A 66 -30.97 -32.36 -13.65
N VAL A 67 -31.59 -33.26 -12.90
CA VAL A 67 -32.51 -32.88 -11.81
C VAL A 67 -31.70 -32.06 -10.82
N GLN A 68 -32.18 -30.86 -10.52
CA GLN A 68 -31.58 -30.00 -9.51
C GLN A 68 -31.59 -30.75 -8.18
N GLN A 69 -30.43 -31.29 -7.78
CA GLN A 69 -30.32 -31.90 -6.47
C GLN A 69 -30.56 -30.80 -5.43
N PRO A 70 -31.35 -31.07 -4.37
CA PRO A 70 -31.44 -30.13 -3.26
C PRO A 70 -30.00 -29.81 -2.83
N PRO A 71 -29.68 -28.54 -2.53
CA PRO A 71 -28.35 -28.19 -2.10
C PRO A 71 -27.96 -29.15 -0.98
N PRO A 72 -26.74 -29.72 -0.99
CA PRO A 72 -26.30 -30.51 0.15
C PRO A 72 -26.55 -29.66 1.40
N THR A 73 -27.13 -30.27 2.45
CA THR A 73 -27.32 -29.60 3.74
C THR A 73 -26.03 -28.85 4.02
N PRO A 74 -26.04 -27.50 4.14
CA PRO A 74 -24.80 -26.77 4.26
C PRO A 74 -24.05 -27.39 5.43
N ALA A 75 -22.91 -28.04 5.17
CA ALA A 75 -21.86 -28.08 6.17
C ALA A 75 -21.73 -26.61 6.56
N ALA A 76 -21.97 -26.29 7.85
CA ALA A 76 -22.14 -24.93 8.34
C ALA A 76 -21.30 -23.99 7.50
N ALA A 77 -21.96 -23.06 6.78
CA ALA A 77 -21.30 -22.19 5.81
C ALA A 77 -19.96 -21.78 6.42
N PRO A 78 -18.81 -22.07 5.78
CA PRO A 78 -17.52 -21.95 6.43
C PRO A 78 -17.49 -20.59 7.08
N THR A 79 -17.42 -20.57 8.42
CA THR A 79 -17.30 -19.31 9.15
C THR A 79 -16.14 -18.62 8.46
N PRO A 80 -16.36 -17.45 7.82
CA PRO A 80 -15.28 -16.83 7.09
C PRO A 80 -14.13 -16.72 8.09
N ALA A 81 -12.94 -17.19 7.69
CA ALA A 81 -11.80 -17.31 8.59
C ALA A 81 -11.43 -15.95 9.24
N TRP A 82 -12.02 -14.87 8.72
CA TRP A 82 -12.00 -13.51 9.22
C TRP A 82 -13.26 -12.77 8.75
N GLU A 83 -13.73 -11.83 9.57
CA GLU A 83 -14.77 -10.88 9.21
C GLU A 83 -14.10 -9.65 8.55
N TYR A 84 -14.68 -9.12 7.47
CA TYR A 84 -14.15 -7.90 6.85
C TYR A 84 -14.20 -6.74 7.85
N SER A 85 -13.03 -6.31 8.33
CA SER A 85 -12.88 -5.19 9.27
C SER A 85 -13.20 -3.86 8.60
N LEU A 86 -14.49 -3.47 8.61
CA LEU A 86 -15.04 -2.19 8.14
C LEU A 86 -14.73 -1.78 6.68
N PRO A 87 -15.54 -0.91 6.06
CA PRO A 87 -15.16 -0.25 4.81
C PRO A 87 -13.92 0.62 5.02
N ILE A 88 -13.00 0.62 4.05
CA ILE A 88 -11.82 1.49 4.03
C ILE A 88 -12.29 2.94 4.16
N PRO A 89 -11.90 3.68 5.23
CA PRO A 89 -12.32 5.07 5.38
C PRO A 89 -11.84 5.93 4.22
N ASP A 90 -12.66 6.87 3.79
CA ASP A 90 -12.26 7.84 2.78
C ASP A 90 -11.17 8.79 3.34
N ARG A 91 -10.42 9.45 2.44
CA ARG A 91 -9.31 10.33 2.83
C ARG A 91 -9.71 11.46 3.77
N ARG A 92 -10.91 12.04 3.60
CA ARG A 92 -11.37 13.13 4.48
C ARG A 92 -11.57 12.59 5.89
N THR A 93 -12.17 11.40 6.03
CA THR A 93 -12.32 10.73 7.32
C THR A 93 -10.95 10.45 7.96
N LEU A 94 -9.98 9.94 7.19
CA LEU A 94 -8.62 9.70 7.69
C LEU A 94 -7.91 10.98 8.14
N TRP A 95 -8.05 12.09 7.41
CA TRP A 95 -7.39 13.35 7.77
C TRP A 95 -8.02 14.01 9.00
N LEU A 96 -9.35 13.98 9.13
CA LEU A 96 -10.03 14.45 10.34
C LEU A 96 -9.68 13.59 11.55
N THR A 97 -9.52 12.28 11.34
CA THR A 97 -9.05 11.34 12.37
C THR A 97 -7.61 11.65 12.79
N ALA A 98 -6.72 11.91 11.83
CA ALA A 98 -5.34 12.31 12.10
C ALA A 98 -5.29 13.63 12.88
N LEU A 99 -6.14 14.61 12.54
CA LEU A 99 -6.26 15.86 13.29
C LEU A 99 -6.69 15.61 14.75
N THR A 100 -7.64 14.72 14.97
CA THR A 100 -8.11 14.34 16.31
C THR A 100 -6.97 13.72 17.13
N LEU A 101 -6.26 12.75 16.56
CA LEU A 101 -5.11 12.11 17.22
C LEU A 101 -3.95 13.10 17.47
N TRP A 102 -3.70 14.03 16.55
CA TRP A 102 -2.69 15.07 16.72
C TRP A 102 -3.04 16.01 17.88
N GLN A 103 -4.31 16.39 18.03
CA GLN A 103 -4.77 17.22 19.16
C GLN A 103 -4.56 16.56 20.53
N GLU A 104 -4.59 15.22 20.60
CA GLU A 104 -4.30 14.49 21.84
C GLU A 104 -2.80 14.46 22.20
N ARG A 105 -1.91 14.51 21.19
CA ARG A 105 -0.44 14.45 21.37
C ARG A 105 0.28 15.49 20.50
N PRO A 106 0.04 16.79 20.69
CA PRO A 106 0.44 17.81 19.73
C PRO A 106 1.97 18.02 19.63
N PHE A 107 2.72 17.73 20.69
CA PHE A 107 4.16 18.02 20.73
C PHE A 107 5.03 16.94 20.10
N LEU A 108 4.81 15.68 20.49
CA LEU A 108 5.62 14.53 20.09
C LEU A 108 4.90 13.58 19.13
N GLY A 109 3.60 13.79 18.91
CA GLY A 109 2.77 12.91 18.09
C GLY A 109 2.51 11.55 18.74
N ILE A 110 1.91 10.66 17.96
CA ILE A 110 1.60 9.28 18.37
C ILE A 110 2.75 8.31 18.11
N GLY A 111 3.87 8.78 17.55
CA GLY A 111 5.02 7.97 17.14
C GLY A 111 4.95 7.53 15.67
N PRO A 112 6.09 7.29 15.01
CA PRO A 112 6.13 6.79 13.63
C PRO A 112 5.36 5.47 13.49
N ASP A 113 4.65 5.32 12.36
CA ASP A 113 3.88 4.12 12.00
C ASP A 113 2.69 3.77 12.92
N ASN A 114 2.41 4.57 13.97
CA ASN A 114 1.32 4.27 14.91
C ASN A 114 -0.06 4.70 14.43
N PHE A 115 -0.19 5.49 13.36
CA PHE A 115 -1.49 5.93 12.87
C PHE A 115 -2.37 4.73 12.48
N ARG A 116 -1.82 3.78 11.71
CA ARG A 116 -2.53 2.55 11.26
C ARG A 116 -3.02 1.66 12.41
N LEU A 117 -2.41 1.79 13.59
CA LEU A 117 -2.72 1.03 14.80
C LEU A 117 -3.71 1.74 15.73
N THR A 118 -3.97 3.03 15.52
CA THR A 118 -4.69 3.86 16.50
C THR A 118 -5.87 4.64 15.93
N TYR A 119 -5.99 4.78 14.60
CA TYR A 119 -7.09 5.54 13.98
C TYR A 119 -8.48 4.99 14.32
N SER A 120 -8.60 3.69 14.58
CA SER A 120 -9.85 3.06 15.01
C SER A 120 -10.40 3.62 16.32
N ARG A 121 -9.52 3.98 17.27
CA ARG A 121 -9.92 4.56 18.56
C ARG A 121 -10.67 5.85 18.36
N ALA A 122 -10.16 6.73 17.49
CA ALA A 122 -10.79 8.00 17.17
C ALA A 122 -12.08 7.84 16.35
N LEU A 123 -12.26 6.70 15.66
CA LEU A 123 -13.51 6.33 14.98
C LEU A 123 -14.49 5.56 15.87
N GLY A 124 -14.12 5.18 17.09
CA GLY A 124 -14.93 4.31 17.96
C GLY A 124 -15.12 2.89 17.38
N ALA A 125 -14.22 2.45 16.49
CA ALA A 125 -14.31 1.15 15.83
C ALA A 125 -13.69 0.03 16.69
N THR A 126 -14.38 -1.10 16.80
CA THR A 126 -13.90 -2.29 17.53
C THR A 126 -13.07 -3.24 16.66
N SER A 127 -13.11 -3.08 15.33
CA SER A 127 -12.28 -3.78 14.36
C SER A 127 -11.92 -2.83 13.20
N TRP A 128 -10.71 -2.94 12.65
CA TRP A 128 -10.25 -2.09 11.55
C TRP A 128 -9.12 -2.74 10.75
N ASN A 129 -8.73 -2.10 9.64
CA ASN A 129 -7.60 -2.53 8.82
C ASN A 129 -6.31 -1.79 9.24
N GLU A 130 -5.38 -2.52 9.84
CA GLU A 130 -4.09 -2.01 10.32
C GLU A 130 -3.04 -1.76 9.23
N THR A 131 -3.40 -1.87 7.95
CA THR A 131 -2.53 -1.54 6.81
C THR A 131 -2.83 -0.16 6.22
N ILE A 132 -3.82 0.56 6.78
CA ILE A 132 -4.26 1.87 6.28
C ILE A 132 -3.52 3.01 6.97
N HIS A 133 -2.95 3.90 6.16
CA HIS A 133 -2.33 5.15 6.58
C HIS A 133 -3.19 6.36 6.21
N SER A 134 -2.77 7.57 6.60
CA SER A 134 -3.48 8.81 6.27
C SER A 134 -3.54 9.13 4.76
N ASN A 135 -2.81 8.38 3.92
CA ASN A 135 -2.69 8.61 2.47
C ASN A 135 -2.23 10.06 2.14
N ASN A 136 -1.40 10.64 3.00
CA ASN A 136 -0.77 11.93 2.78
C ASN A 136 0.46 12.01 3.67
N TRP A 137 1.65 12.11 3.06
CA TRP A 137 2.91 12.10 3.78
C TRP A 137 3.05 13.23 4.80
N TYR A 138 2.50 14.40 4.51
CA TYR A 138 2.55 15.56 5.40
C TYR A 138 1.64 15.36 6.63
N VAL A 139 0.43 14.84 6.42
CA VAL A 139 -0.50 14.51 7.51
C VAL A 139 0.07 13.40 8.38
N GLU A 140 0.61 12.34 7.77
CA GLU A 140 1.25 11.23 8.49
C GLU A 140 2.42 11.74 9.35
N THR A 141 3.27 12.61 8.78
CA THR A 141 4.40 13.22 9.51
C THR A 141 3.90 14.05 10.69
N ALA A 142 2.89 14.88 10.47
CA ALA A 142 2.32 15.76 11.50
C ALA A 142 1.75 14.98 12.69
N VAL A 143 0.91 13.98 12.43
CA VAL A 143 0.31 13.17 13.49
C VAL A 143 1.34 12.27 14.19
N SER A 144 2.31 11.74 13.44
CA SER A 144 3.31 10.81 13.98
C SER A 144 4.35 11.50 14.86
N LEU A 145 4.83 12.68 14.46
CA LEU A 145 5.97 13.36 15.10
C LEU A 145 5.58 14.54 15.97
N GLY A 146 4.32 15.00 15.88
CA GLY A 146 3.88 16.23 16.52
C GLY A 146 4.62 17.45 15.99
N ILE A 147 4.41 18.61 16.61
CA ILE A 147 4.98 19.88 16.14
C ILE A 147 6.51 19.88 16.16
N ILE A 148 7.13 19.26 17.16
CA ILE A 148 8.59 19.31 17.33
C ILE A 148 9.28 18.56 16.20
N GLY A 149 8.91 17.31 15.95
CA GLY A 149 9.54 16.54 14.87
C GLY A 149 9.10 17.02 13.48
N SER A 150 7.84 17.48 13.33
CA SER A 150 7.36 18.02 12.06
C SER A 150 8.09 19.30 11.67
N LEU A 151 8.41 20.18 12.62
CA LEU A 151 9.20 21.38 12.33
C LEU A 151 10.57 21.02 11.77
N VAL A 152 11.24 19.99 12.29
CA VAL A 152 12.55 19.54 11.76
C VAL A 152 12.39 19.03 10.33
N VAL A 153 11.42 18.13 10.10
CA VAL A 153 11.18 17.53 8.76
C VAL A 153 10.79 18.60 7.75
N PHE A 154 9.78 19.42 8.06
CA PHE A 154 9.28 20.45 7.14
C PHE A 154 10.29 21.58 6.92
N SER A 155 11.14 21.91 7.91
CA SER A 155 12.24 22.85 7.70
C SER A 155 13.28 22.28 6.74
N GLY A 156 13.61 20.99 6.85
CA GLY A 156 14.48 20.30 5.91
C GLY A 156 13.92 20.26 4.49
N MET A 157 12.62 19.96 4.34
CA MET A 157 11.93 19.96 3.05
C MET A 157 11.87 21.38 2.44
N ALA A 158 11.57 22.39 3.25
CA ALA A 158 11.55 23.79 2.81
C ALA A 158 12.94 24.27 2.39
N TRP A 159 13.97 23.93 3.17
CA TRP A 159 15.36 24.22 2.81
C TRP A 159 15.74 23.58 1.49
N LEU A 160 15.45 22.28 1.30
CA LEU A 160 15.73 21.58 0.05
C LEU A 160 14.96 22.19 -1.14
N GLY A 161 13.69 22.53 -0.95
CA GLY A 161 12.89 23.20 -1.98
C GLY A 161 13.46 24.56 -2.38
N ILE A 162 13.86 25.38 -1.39
CA ILE A 162 14.52 26.67 -1.62
C ILE A 162 15.85 26.47 -2.34
N ASP A 163 16.63 25.48 -1.93
CA ASP A 163 17.91 25.13 -2.56
C ASP A 163 17.73 24.77 -4.04
N ILE A 164 16.79 23.87 -4.33
CA ILE A 164 16.39 23.50 -5.70
C ILE A 164 15.99 24.74 -6.51
N VAL A 165 15.09 25.58 -5.98
CA VAL A 165 14.63 26.78 -6.70
C VAL A 165 15.79 27.76 -6.97
N ARG A 166 16.70 27.94 -6.02
CA ARG A 166 17.88 28.80 -6.19
C ARG A 166 18.81 28.26 -7.28
N THR A 167 19.08 26.96 -7.27
CA THR A 167 19.93 26.32 -8.28
C THR A 167 19.29 26.31 -9.66
N LEU A 168 17.98 26.07 -9.77
CA LEU A 168 17.23 26.15 -11.03
C LEU A 168 17.25 27.54 -11.68
N ARG A 169 17.52 28.60 -10.90
CA ARG A 169 17.66 29.98 -11.41
C ARG A 169 19.07 30.31 -11.87
N ASP A 170 20.05 29.44 -11.63
CA ASP A 170 21.42 29.63 -12.07
C ASP A 170 21.54 29.42 -13.58
N LYS A 171 22.29 30.29 -14.27
CA LYS A 171 22.56 30.17 -15.71
C LYS A 171 23.51 29.03 -16.04
N THR A 172 24.27 28.53 -15.06
CA THR A 172 25.22 27.42 -15.24
C THR A 172 24.64 26.07 -14.84
N ILE A 173 23.32 25.98 -14.61
CA ILE A 173 22.70 24.72 -14.20
C ILE A 173 22.87 23.63 -15.27
N SER A 174 23.19 22.42 -14.82
CA SER A 174 23.29 21.23 -15.67
C SER A 174 21.93 20.56 -15.89
N ILE A 175 21.76 19.93 -17.05
CA ILE A 175 20.57 19.10 -17.36
C ILE A 175 20.37 17.98 -16.32
N TRP A 176 21.45 17.45 -15.73
CA TRP A 176 21.37 16.43 -14.70
C TRP A 176 20.78 16.97 -13.39
N GLN A 177 21.13 18.21 -13.02
CA GLN A 177 20.53 18.87 -11.86
C GLN A 177 19.04 19.10 -12.10
N ILE A 178 18.66 19.54 -13.30
CA ILE A 178 17.23 19.70 -13.67
C ILE A 178 16.48 18.37 -13.55
N ALA A 179 17.06 17.27 -14.06
CA ALA A 179 16.44 15.95 -13.99
C ALA A 179 16.26 15.44 -12.56
N VAL A 180 17.28 15.57 -11.71
CA VAL A 180 17.20 15.18 -10.29
C VAL A 180 16.21 16.06 -9.54
N ALA A 181 16.20 17.38 -9.78
CA ALA A 181 15.24 18.30 -9.20
C ALA A 181 13.79 17.95 -9.59
N ALA A 182 13.53 17.62 -10.85
CA ALA A 182 12.23 17.18 -11.31
C ALA A 182 11.79 15.86 -10.64
N GLY A 183 12.72 14.92 -10.46
CA GLY A 183 12.51 13.70 -9.70
C GLY A 183 12.09 13.99 -8.26
N LEU A 184 12.88 14.77 -7.52
CA LEU A 184 12.56 15.15 -6.13
C LEU A 184 11.24 15.92 -6.02
N LEU A 185 10.94 16.83 -6.95
CA LEU A 185 9.68 17.56 -7.00
C LEU A 185 8.49 16.62 -7.18
N SER A 186 8.62 15.58 -8.01
CA SER A 186 7.59 14.56 -8.19
C SER A 186 7.24 13.85 -6.87
N PHE A 187 8.26 13.51 -6.05
CA PHE A 187 8.04 12.92 -4.72
C PHE A 187 7.29 13.87 -3.78
N PHE A 188 7.65 15.16 -3.76
CA PHE A 188 6.96 16.15 -2.93
C PHE A 188 5.49 16.33 -3.32
N ILE A 189 5.21 16.39 -4.62
CA ILE A 189 3.83 16.51 -5.13
C ILE A 189 3.05 15.23 -4.84
N HIS A 190 3.64 14.06 -5.10
CA HIS A 190 2.98 12.79 -4.85
C HIS A 190 2.68 12.56 -3.36
N GLY A 191 3.56 13.05 -2.47
CA GLY A 191 3.34 13.00 -1.02
C GLY A 191 2.09 13.74 -0.53
N MET A 192 1.49 14.61 -1.35
CA MET A 192 0.20 15.23 -1.02
C MET A 192 -0.99 14.26 -1.17
N LEU A 193 -0.80 13.18 -1.90
CA LEU A 193 -1.84 12.22 -2.28
C LEU A 193 -1.62 10.83 -1.70
N ASP A 194 -0.41 10.54 -1.20
CA ASP A 194 -0.05 9.23 -0.69
C ASP A 194 1.01 9.29 0.42
N PHE A 195 1.10 8.21 1.21
CA PHE A 195 2.18 7.94 2.18
C PHE A 195 2.95 6.70 1.73
N PHE A 196 3.98 6.92 0.90
CA PHE A 196 4.56 5.86 0.09
C PHE A 196 6.03 5.57 0.40
N LEU A 197 6.75 6.46 1.11
CA LEU A 197 8.17 6.27 1.41
C LEU A 197 8.46 5.06 2.32
N LEU A 198 7.42 4.47 2.94
CA LEU A 198 7.50 3.20 3.65
C LEU A 198 7.81 2.03 2.71
N PHE A 199 7.46 2.13 1.43
CA PHE A 199 7.82 1.12 0.43
C PHE A 199 9.29 1.22 0.08
N ASN A 200 10.07 0.19 0.44
CA ASN A 200 11.53 0.12 0.28
C ASN A 200 12.05 0.66 -1.07
N ALA A 201 11.43 0.29 -2.18
CA ALA A 201 11.86 0.73 -3.51
C ALA A 201 11.75 2.26 -3.70
N THR A 202 10.64 2.85 -3.25
CA THR A 202 10.42 4.30 -3.38
C THR A 202 11.25 5.09 -2.37
N GLY A 203 11.38 4.58 -1.14
CA GLY A 203 12.24 5.16 -0.12
C GLY A 203 13.70 5.19 -0.58
N LEU A 204 14.23 4.08 -1.07
CA LEU A 204 15.60 4.00 -1.61
C LEU A 204 15.81 4.97 -2.78
N LEU A 205 14.86 5.04 -3.71
CA LEU A 205 14.94 5.97 -4.84
C LEU A 205 14.94 7.43 -4.38
N PHE A 206 14.10 7.79 -3.41
CA PHE A 206 14.07 9.14 -2.83
C PHE A 206 15.43 9.50 -2.21
N TRP A 207 15.97 8.64 -1.34
CA TRP A 207 17.25 8.91 -0.67
C TRP A 207 18.43 8.95 -1.65
N LEU A 208 18.40 8.13 -2.71
CA LEU A 208 19.39 8.17 -3.78
C LEU A 208 19.34 9.51 -4.53
N LEU A 209 18.15 9.97 -4.93
CA LEU A 209 17.98 11.25 -5.62
C LEU A 209 18.40 12.43 -4.72
N LEU A 210 18.08 12.37 -3.43
CA LEU A 210 18.51 13.39 -2.47
C LEU A 210 20.04 13.42 -2.35
N GLY A 211 20.68 12.26 -2.21
CA GLY A 211 22.14 12.15 -2.17
C GLY A 211 22.81 12.67 -3.44
N LEU A 212 22.24 12.36 -4.61
CA LEU A 212 22.70 12.89 -5.90
C LEU A 212 22.57 14.40 -5.97
N TRP A 213 21.42 14.96 -5.55
CA TRP A 213 21.21 16.41 -5.54
C TRP A 213 22.26 17.12 -4.68
N LEU A 214 22.45 16.65 -3.45
CA LEU A 214 23.43 17.22 -2.52
C LEU A 214 24.85 17.12 -3.08
N THR A 215 25.21 16.00 -3.71
CA THR A 215 26.52 15.81 -4.34
C THR A 215 26.73 16.79 -5.50
N MET A 216 25.76 16.91 -6.41
CA MET A 216 25.81 17.84 -7.54
C MET A 216 25.79 19.31 -7.12
N ARG A 217 25.33 19.61 -5.91
CA ARG A 217 25.40 20.95 -5.32
C ARG A 217 26.83 21.36 -4.98
N TYR A 218 27.64 20.45 -4.44
CA TYR A 218 29.04 20.70 -4.09
C TYR A 218 30.01 20.46 -5.25
N PHE A 219 29.65 19.55 -6.15
CA PHE A 219 30.44 19.20 -7.34
C PHE A 219 29.54 19.28 -8.59
N PRO A 220 29.29 20.50 -9.12
CA PRO A 220 28.43 20.68 -10.27
C PRO A 220 28.93 19.87 -11.47
N PRO A 221 28.04 19.11 -12.15
CA PRO A 221 28.42 18.43 -13.39
C PRO A 221 28.89 19.46 -14.41
N GLN A 222 30.01 19.18 -15.10
CA GLN A 222 30.49 20.06 -16.16
C GLN A 222 29.41 20.23 -17.22
N SER A 223 29.03 21.47 -17.52
CA SER A 223 28.17 21.79 -18.65
C SER A 223 28.89 21.37 -19.94
N ALA A 224 28.23 20.58 -20.80
CA ALA A 224 28.78 20.20 -22.09
C ALA A 224 29.24 21.45 -22.87
N PRO A 225 30.39 21.42 -23.58
CA PRO A 225 30.86 22.57 -24.34
C PRO A 225 29.76 23.00 -25.31
N ARG A 226 29.34 24.27 -25.25
CA ARG A 226 28.52 24.84 -26.32
C ARG A 226 29.34 24.77 -27.60
N ALA A 227 28.92 23.94 -28.55
CA ALA A 227 29.46 23.98 -29.90
C ALA A 227 29.31 25.43 -30.40
N GLN A 228 30.44 26.10 -30.62
CA GLN A 228 30.45 27.42 -31.23
C GLN A 228 29.78 27.29 -32.60
N ARG A 229 28.64 27.97 -32.77
CA ARG A 229 27.99 28.20 -34.05
C ARG A 229 28.03 29.69 -34.35
#